data_AF-A0A150HWP5-F1
#
_entry.id   AF-A0A150HWP5-F1
#
_cell.length_a   1.000
_cell.length_b   1.000
_cell.length_c   1.000
_cell.angle_alpha   90.00
_cell.angle_beta   90.00
_cell.angle_gamma   90.00
#
_symmetry.space_group_name_H-M   'P 1'
#
loop_
_entity.id
_entity.type
_entity.pdbx_description
1 polymer ?
#
loop_
_entity_poly.entity_id
_entity_poly.type
_entity_poly.pdbx_seq_one_letter_code
_entity_poly.pdbx_strand_id
1 'polypeptide(L)'
;MGVQQAINIAIFGMSLRVLNELKERVLSAVPNHIQVNWSNIAEPQLDILMINHIFVDSPNIQNLIKNRNIKVLRLINNIEKSSSIENDILYLPINHIHSLHHWLNEKLTDTQTLKDHTQTNSIEIIKPVQHKHIKEVLDEIQNPKNGKIQIFNNDGLLAIADPRNEWLWQSPDYQPKPTGLSLNYTYATQNNLSWITDSQQQDLKQWLWNLIWSSPDFIELCPASISSFYLEIWPQPKNKIDRQNILRMSACFAQGAQITTVATQLNLSEQYVKIFIGACLATEYGKIIKDSQTTYQPQKQHNETEQHFMKKLFGRLRHRLGF
;
A
#
# COMPACT_ATOMS: atom_id res chain seq x y z
N MET A 1 -22.14 30.75 -17.63
CA MET A 1 -22.10 29.54 -16.77
C MET A 1 -20.77 29.59 -16.04
N GLY A 2 -20.79 29.86 -14.73
CA GLY A 2 -19.58 30.13 -13.95
C GLY A 2 -18.74 28.87 -13.77
N VAL A 3 -17.43 29.00 -13.90
CA VAL A 3 -16.46 27.93 -13.66
C VAL A 3 -16.60 27.50 -12.18
N GLN A 4 -17.05 26.28 -11.92
CA GLN A 4 -17.01 25.71 -10.56
C GLN A 4 -15.53 25.49 -10.19
N GLN A 5 -15.06 26.22 -9.18
CA GLN A 5 -13.70 26.11 -8.69
C GLN A 5 -13.57 24.81 -7.89
N ALA A 6 -12.68 23.91 -8.29
CA ALA A 6 -12.43 22.65 -7.58
C ALA A 6 -11.13 22.74 -6.76
N ILE A 7 -11.15 22.15 -5.56
CA ILE A 7 -10.00 22.13 -4.65
C ILE A 7 -9.71 20.70 -4.22
N ASN A 8 -8.43 20.33 -4.21
CA ASN A 8 -7.97 19.01 -3.80
C ASN A 8 -7.51 19.06 -2.34
N ILE A 9 -8.21 18.33 -1.47
CA ILE A 9 -7.92 18.25 -0.03
C ILE A 9 -7.55 16.81 0.34
N ALA A 10 -6.42 16.65 1.03
CA ALA A 10 -6.01 15.40 1.65
C ALA A 10 -6.05 15.53 3.18
N ILE A 11 -6.51 14.48 3.86
CA ILE A 11 -6.45 14.37 5.32
C ILE A 11 -5.57 13.18 5.70
N PHE A 12 -4.55 13.39 6.53
CA PHE A 12 -3.55 12.38 6.87
C PHE A 12 -3.38 12.20 8.39
N GLY A 13 -3.19 10.95 8.82
CA GLY A 13 -2.83 10.63 10.21
C GLY A 13 -3.99 10.69 11.22
N MET A 14 -5.24 10.58 10.75
CA MET A 14 -6.46 10.58 11.57
C MET A 14 -7.14 9.20 11.58
N SER A 15 -7.88 8.88 12.64
CA SER A 15 -8.72 7.67 12.67
C SER A 15 -9.91 7.83 11.71
N LEU A 16 -10.47 6.72 11.20
CA LEU A 16 -11.57 6.76 10.21
C LEU A 16 -12.80 7.54 10.71
N ARG A 17 -13.14 7.40 11.99
CA ARG A 17 -14.23 8.16 12.62
C ARG A 17 -13.95 9.66 12.54
N VAL A 18 -12.78 10.09 12.99
CA VAL A 18 -12.42 11.51 13.04
C VAL A 18 -12.21 12.06 11.62
N LEU A 19 -11.70 11.24 10.69
CA LEU A 19 -11.61 11.55 9.27
C LEU A 19 -12.99 11.87 8.67
N ASN A 20 -13.98 11.00 8.89
CA ASN A 20 -15.32 11.20 8.35
C ASN A 20 -16.00 12.41 8.99
N GLU A 21 -15.87 12.56 10.31
CA GLU A 21 -16.35 13.77 11.01
C GLU A 21 -15.68 15.03 10.45
N LEU A 22 -14.36 15.01 10.20
CA LEU A 22 -13.63 16.11 9.57
C LEU A 22 -14.12 16.41 8.16
N LYS A 23 -14.35 15.40 7.32
CA LYS A 23 -14.85 15.58 5.96
C LYS A 23 -16.21 16.27 5.95
N GLU A 24 -17.15 15.82 6.79
CA GLU A 24 -18.46 16.45 6.94
C GLU A 24 -18.34 17.92 7.39
N ARG A 25 -17.44 18.19 8.34
CA ARG A 25 -17.19 19.55 8.84
C ARG A 25 -16.51 20.43 7.80
N VAL A 26 -15.61 19.91 6.99
CA VAL A 26 -14.98 20.66 5.89
C VAL A 26 -16.01 20.97 4.81
N LEU A 27 -16.84 20.01 4.40
CA LEU A 27 -17.91 20.25 3.42
C LEU A 27 -18.89 21.33 3.89
N SER A 28 -19.18 21.38 5.18
CA SER A 28 -20.03 22.41 5.79
C SER A 28 -19.34 23.77 5.94
N ALA A 29 -18.00 23.82 5.85
CA ALA A 29 -17.17 25.01 6.06
C ALA A 29 -16.69 25.64 4.75
N VAL A 30 -16.70 24.90 3.65
CA VAL A 30 -16.30 25.38 2.33
C VAL A 30 -17.49 26.12 1.69
N PRO A 31 -17.27 27.27 1.03
CA PRO A 31 -18.32 27.98 0.30
C PRO A 31 -19.00 27.11 -0.76
N ASN A 32 -20.33 27.21 -0.88
CA ASN A 32 -21.16 26.39 -1.77
C ASN A 32 -20.80 26.46 -3.27
N HIS A 33 -19.98 27.42 -3.69
CA HIS A 33 -19.53 27.57 -5.09
C HIS A 33 -18.22 26.83 -5.38
N ILE A 34 -17.58 26.25 -4.37
CA ILE A 34 -16.31 25.52 -4.47
C ILE A 34 -16.58 24.01 -4.32
N GLN A 35 -16.11 23.23 -5.29
CA GLN A 35 -16.17 21.77 -5.24
C GLN A 35 -14.97 21.21 -4.47
N VAL A 36 -15.23 20.40 -3.44
CA VAL A 36 -14.20 19.70 -2.69
C VAL A 36 -13.94 18.34 -3.30
N ASN A 37 -12.71 18.12 -3.77
CA ASN A 37 -12.21 16.83 -4.19
C ASN A 37 -11.36 16.24 -3.07
N TRP A 38 -11.78 15.09 -2.55
CA TRP A 38 -10.98 14.34 -1.59
C TRP A 38 -9.87 13.60 -2.33
N SER A 39 -8.63 14.05 -2.13
CA SER A 39 -7.46 13.60 -2.89
C SER A 39 -6.45 12.93 -1.98
N ASN A 40 -5.53 12.19 -2.59
CA ASN A 40 -4.41 11.58 -1.88
C ASN A 40 -3.35 12.66 -1.55
N ILE A 41 -2.57 12.46 -0.47
CA ILE A 41 -1.42 13.31 -0.18
C ILE A 41 -0.41 13.37 -1.35
N ALA A 42 -0.31 12.30 -2.14
CA ALA A 42 0.54 12.22 -3.32
C ALA A 42 0.01 13.00 -4.54
N GLU A 43 -1.26 13.45 -4.51
CA GLU A 43 -1.92 14.18 -5.61
C GLU A 43 -1.06 15.34 -6.09
N PRO A 44 -0.59 15.37 -7.35
CA PRO A 44 0.31 16.42 -7.83
C PRO A 44 -0.26 17.84 -7.67
N GLN A 45 -1.58 17.98 -7.81
CA GLN A 45 -2.30 19.25 -7.66
C GLN A 45 -2.99 19.37 -6.29
N LEU A 46 -2.37 18.87 -5.23
CA LEU A 46 -2.90 19.03 -3.87
C LEU A 46 -2.90 20.50 -3.45
N ASP A 47 -4.05 21.05 -3.08
CA ASP A 47 -4.15 22.44 -2.62
C ASP A 47 -4.01 22.53 -1.09
N ILE A 48 -4.67 21.62 -0.36
CA ILE A 48 -4.72 21.61 1.12
C ILE A 48 -4.37 20.24 1.68
N LEU A 49 -3.48 20.22 2.67
CA LEU A 49 -3.15 19.05 3.48
C LEU A 49 -3.55 19.29 4.94
N MET A 50 -4.55 18.53 5.41
CA MET A 50 -4.87 18.45 6.83
C MET A 50 -4.13 17.25 7.44
N ILE A 51 -3.28 17.47 8.43
CA ILE A 51 -2.37 16.43 8.92
C ILE A 51 -2.29 16.41 10.43
N ASN A 52 -2.36 15.22 11.04
CA ASN A 52 -2.08 15.09 12.46
C ASN A 52 -0.67 15.60 12.79
N HIS A 53 -0.60 16.49 13.78
CA HIS A 53 0.60 17.24 14.15
C HIS A 53 1.82 16.35 14.39
N ILE A 54 1.60 15.14 14.92
CA ILE A 54 2.67 14.17 15.21
C ILE A 54 3.46 13.78 13.96
N PHE A 55 2.86 13.86 12.76
CA PHE A 55 3.51 13.44 11.51
C PHE A 55 4.12 14.58 10.71
N VAL A 56 3.93 15.83 11.13
CA VAL A 56 4.36 17.02 10.37
C VAL A 56 5.88 17.05 10.18
N ASP A 57 6.63 16.64 11.20
CA ASP A 57 8.10 16.69 11.18
C ASP A 57 8.73 15.47 10.50
N SER A 58 7.92 14.51 10.03
CA SER A 58 8.46 13.36 9.31
C SER A 58 9.16 13.79 8.01
N PRO A 59 10.34 13.23 7.67
CA PRO A 59 11.10 13.67 6.50
C PRO A 59 10.31 13.64 5.19
N ASN A 60 9.44 12.63 5.02
CA ASN A 60 8.62 12.46 3.83
C ASN A 60 7.57 13.58 3.70
N ILE A 61 6.92 13.95 4.80
CA ILE A 61 5.93 15.03 4.83
C ILE A 61 6.62 16.39 4.64
N GLN A 62 7.77 16.60 5.28
CA GLN A 62 8.56 17.82 5.11
C GLN A 62 9.02 18.01 3.66
N ASN A 63 9.46 16.94 3.00
CA ASN A 63 9.81 17.00 1.57
C ASN A 63 8.59 17.31 0.70
N LEU A 64 7.43 16.74 1.02
CA LEU A 64 6.19 16.97 0.29
C LEU A 64 5.71 18.43 0.41
N ILE A 65 5.76 18.98 1.62
CA ILE A 65 5.37 20.38 1.91
C ILE A 65 6.36 21.36 1.28
N LYS A 66 7.67 21.07 1.30
CA LYS A 66 8.69 21.97 0.73
C LYS A 66 8.64 22.02 -0.80
N ASN A 67 8.35 20.89 -1.44
CA ASN A 67 8.41 20.76 -2.90
C ASN A 67 7.12 21.18 -3.62
N ARG A 68 6.07 21.54 -2.87
CA ARG A 68 4.75 21.89 -3.42
C ARG A 68 4.18 23.06 -2.64
N ASN A 69 3.48 23.98 -3.31
CA ASN A 69 2.82 25.12 -2.64
C ASN A 69 1.51 24.69 -1.95
N ILE A 70 1.59 23.72 -1.03
CA ILE A 70 0.45 23.15 -0.33
C ILE A 70 0.18 23.97 0.93
N LYS A 71 -1.09 24.30 1.19
CA LYS A 71 -1.51 24.89 2.47
C LYS A 71 -1.70 23.78 3.50
N VAL A 72 -1.01 23.88 4.62
CA VAL A 72 -1.01 22.81 5.64
C VAL A 72 -1.82 23.25 6.85
N LEU A 73 -2.76 22.41 7.29
CA LEU A 73 -3.51 22.58 8.54
C LEU A 73 -3.20 21.40 9.46
N ARG A 74 -2.52 21.69 10.58
CA ARG A 74 -2.10 20.68 11.55
C ARG A 74 -3.25 20.34 12.48
N LEU A 75 -3.40 19.08 12.85
CA LEU A 75 -4.52 18.59 13.66
C LEU A 75 -3.98 18.11 15.01
N ILE A 76 -4.52 18.66 16.11
CA ILE A 76 -4.18 18.27 17.49
C ILE A 76 -5.45 17.95 18.26
N ASN A 77 -5.48 16.86 19.01
CA ASN A 77 -6.55 16.61 19.97
C ASN A 77 -6.35 17.49 21.20
N ASN A 78 -7.24 18.46 21.43
CA ASN A 78 -7.25 19.31 22.62
C ASN A 78 -8.68 19.81 22.85
N ILE A 79 -9.31 19.27 23.90
CA ILE A 79 -10.72 19.56 24.23
C ILE A 79 -10.90 21.01 24.70
N GLU A 80 -9.93 21.55 25.45
CA GLU A 80 -9.98 22.92 25.99
C GLU A 80 -9.93 23.97 24.87
N LYS A 81 -9.16 23.70 23.82
CA LYS A 81 -9.04 24.55 22.64
C LYS A 81 -9.94 24.10 21.48
N SER A 82 -10.86 23.18 21.71
CA SER A 82 -11.71 22.58 20.66
C SER A 82 -12.27 23.62 19.70
N SER A 83 -12.25 23.33 18.39
CA SER A 83 -12.79 24.17 17.32
C SER A 83 -12.04 25.48 17.06
N SER A 84 -10.98 25.79 17.80
CA SER A 84 -10.10 26.94 17.51
C SER A 84 -9.03 26.57 16.50
N ILE A 85 -8.60 27.57 15.73
CA ILE A 85 -7.41 27.48 14.87
C ILE A 85 -6.40 28.53 15.32
N GLU A 86 -5.20 28.10 15.68
CA GLU A 86 -4.08 28.98 16.05
C GLU A 86 -2.84 28.54 15.26
N ASN A 87 -2.19 29.45 14.52
CA ASN A 87 -0.95 29.16 13.78
C ASN A 87 -1.04 27.92 12.86
N ASP A 88 -2.11 27.84 12.07
CA ASP A 88 -2.42 26.68 11.20
C ASP A 88 -2.48 25.35 11.99
N ILE A 89 -2.97 25.39 13.24
CA ILE A 89 -3.27 24.22 14.06
C ILE A 89 -4.76 24.25 14.39
N LEU A 90 -5.50 23.25 13.93
CA LEU A 90 -6.89 22.99 14.30
C LEU A 90 -6.94 22.01 15.48
N TYR A 91 -7.63 22.44 16.54
CA TYR A 91 -7.84 21.65 17.74
C TYR A 91 -9.15 20.87 17.70
N LEU A 92 -9.07 19.55 17.88
CA LEU A 92 -10.18 18.60 17.83
C LEU A 92 -10.71 18.28 19.23
N PRO A 93 -11.99 17.91 19.39
CA PRO A 93 -13.00 17.72 18.33
C PRO A 93 -13.53 19.05 17.75
N ILE A 94 -14.19 19.01 16.59
CA ILE A 94 -14.81 20.18 15.97
C ILE A 94 -16.28 20.24 16.38
N ASN A 95 -16.58 21.11 17.34
CA ASN A 95 -17.93 21.38 17.81
C ASN A 95 -18.53 22.57 17.06
N HIS A 96 -17.70 23.55 16.69
CA HIS A 96 -18.09 24.76 15.97
C HIS A 96 -17.25 24.95 14.70
N ILE A 97 -17.86 25.50 13.65
CA ILE A 97 -17.26 25.52 12.31
C ILE A 97 -16.61 26.86 11.94
N HIS A 98 -16.85 27.91 12.71
CA HIS A 98 -16.49 29.30 12.37
C HIS A 98 -15.00 29.46 12.06
N SER A 99 -14.12 28.94 12.92
CA SER A 99 -12.66 29.03 12.74
C SER A 99 -12.20 28.28 11.48
N LEU A 100 -12.77 27.09 11.24
CA LEU A 100 -12.45 26.28 10.05
C LEU A 100 -12.91 26.97 8.77
N HIS A 101 -14.12 27.53 8.76
CA HIS A 101 -14.67 28.30 7.64
C HIS A 101 -13.81 29.55 7.35
N HIS A 102 -13.41 30.30 8.39
CA HIS A 102 -12.53 31.46 8.23
C HIS A 102 -11.19 31.07 7.60
N TRP A 103 -10.53 30.05 8.16
CA TRP A 103 -9.24 29.58 7.68
C TRP A 103 -9.31 29.09 6.23
N LEU A 104 -10.31 28.28 5.89
CA LEU A 104 -10.51 27.79 4.53
C LEU A 104 -10.73 28.96 3.57
N ASN A 105 -11.59 29.92 3.91
CA ASN A 105 -11.83 31.07 3.04
C ASN A 105 -10.57 31.91 2.80
N GLU A 106 -9.80 32.22 3.84
CA GLU A 106 -8.55 32.98 3.68
C GLU A 106 -7.58 32.27 2.72
N LYS A 107 -7.35 30.97 2.92
CA LYS A 107 -6.41 30.20 2.09
C LYS A 107 -6.91 29.97 0.66
N LEU A 108 -8.22 29.87 0.48
CA LEU A 108 -8.84 29.68 -0.84
C LEU A 108 -8.88 30.98 -1.65
N THR A 109 -9.08 32.13 -1.01
CA THR A 109 -9.01 33.45 -1.67
C THR A 109 -7.58 33.80 -2.10
N ASP A 110 -6.55 33.46 -1.31
CA ASP A 110 -5.14 33.62 -1.72
C ASP A 110 -4.81 32.86 -3.03
N THR A 111 -5.47 31.73 -3.26
CA THR A 111 -5.24 30.87 -4.43
C THR A 111 -5.76 31.50 -5.74
N GLN A 112 -6.69 32.45 -5.65
CA GLN A 112 -7.24 33.17 -6.81
C GLN A 112 -6.24 34.16 -7.41
N THR A 113 -5.33 34.72 -6.60
CA THR A 113 -4.33 35.69 -7.08
C THR A 113 -3.16 35.06 -7.85
N LEU A 114 -2.91 33.76 -7.65
CA LEU A 114 -1.77 33.04 -8.25
C LEU A 114 -2.11 32.29 -9.55
N LYS A 115 -3.37 31.89 -9.75
CA LYS A 115 -3.80 31.10 -10.92
C LYS A 115 -4.09 31.95 -12.18
N ASP A 116 -4.15 33.28 -12.08
CA ASP A 116 -4.31 34.18 -13.24
C ASP A 116 -3.02 34.39 -14.06
N HIS A 117 -1.87 33.94 -13.56
CA HIS A 117 -0.59 34.07 -14.25
C HIS A 117 0.17 32.74 -14.29
N THR A 118 -0.33 31.74 -15.01
CA THR A 118 0.50 30.68 -15.64
C THR A 118 -0.36 29.74 -16.48
N GLN A 119 -0.73 30.18 -17.68
CA GLN A 119 -0.90 29.23 -18.79
C GLN A 119 0.45 29.05 -19.46
N THR A 120 1.16 27.96 -19.14
CA THR A 120 2.14 27.42 -20.07
C THR A 120 2.12 25.91 -20.03
N ASN A 121 1.94 25.33 -21.21
CA ASN A 121 1.96 23.90 -21.49
C ASN A 121 3.30 23.28 -21.08
N SER A 122 3.25 22.22 -20.29
CA SER A 122 4.29 21.20 -20.28
C SER A 122 3.68 19.85 -19.90
N ILE A 123 3.57 18.98 -20.90
CA ILE A 123 3.33 17.54 -20.72
C ILE A 123 4.63 17.00 -20.12
N GLU A 124 4.69 16.87 -18.80
CA GLU A 124 5.73 16.08 -18.14
C GLU A 124 5.24 14.65 -17.94
N ILE A 125 5.98 13.72 -18.53
CA ILE A 125 5.79 12.28 -18.41
C ILE A 125 6.12 11.89 -16.96
N ILE A 126 5.08 11.57 -16.17
CA ILE A 126 5.21 11.18 -14.77
C ILE A 126 5.56 9.68 -14.66
N LYS A 127 6.76 9.38 -14.12
CA LYS A 127 7.13 8.27 -13.18
C LYS A 127 8.67 8.29 -13.00
N PRO A 128 9.26 8.20 -11.78
CA PRO A 128 9.21 7.01 -10.91
C PRO A 128 9.40 7.30 -9.38
N VAL A 129 8.56 8.13 -8.75
CA VAL A 129 8.72 8.47 -7.32
C VAL A 129 7.95 7.52 -6.39
N GLN A 130 6.86 6.90 -6.87
CA GLN A 130 5.99 6.03 -6.05
C GLN A 130 6.60 4.65 -5.71
N HIS A 131 7.59 4.18 -6.48
CA HIS A 131 8.06 2.79 -6.37
C HIS A 131 9.12 2.56 -5.28
N LYS A 132 9.95 3.58 -4.97
CA LYS A 132 10.83 3.52 -3.79
C LYS A 132 10.01 3.47 -2.50
N HIS A 133 8.88 4.17 -2.48
CA HIS A 133 7.99 4.25 -1.33
C HIS A 133 7.37 2.90 -0.96
N ILE A 134 6.92 2.09 -1.93
CA ILE A 134 6.21 0.84 -1.61
C ILE A 134 7.13 -0.22 -1.01
N LYS A 135 8.38 -0.31 -1.48
CA LYS A 135 9.35 -1.26 -0.91
C LYS A 135 9.67 -0.88 0.53
N GLU A 136 9.93 0.41 0.79
CA GLU A 136 10.16 0.92 2.14
C GLU A 136 8.97 0.66 3.07
N VAL A 137 7.73 0.85 2.58
CA VAL A 137 6.51 0.50 3.33
C VAL A 137 6.45 -0.98 3.66
N LEU A 138 6.74 -1.87 2.71
CA LEU A 138 6.73 -3.33 2.93
C LEU A 138 7.83 -3.77 3.91
N ASP A 139 9.01 -3.17 3.82
CA ASP A 139 10.11 -3.40 4.75
C ASP A 139 9.71 -2.96 6.17
N GLU A 140 9.05 -1.81 6.31
CA GLU A 140 8.57 -1.30 7.59
C GLU A 140 7.41 -2.08 8.19
N ILE A 141 6.49 -2.59 7.36
CA ILE A 141 5.40 -3.46 7.82
C ILE A 141 5.96 -4.74 8.45
N GLN A 142 7.10 -5.22 7.97
CA GLN A 142 7.76 -6.43 8.47
C GLN A 142 8.86 -6.15 9.50
N ASN A 143 9.16 -4.88 9.79
CA ASN A 143 10.26 -4.50 10.67
C ASN A 143 9.95 -4.87 12.13
N PRO A 144 10.65 -5.85 12.75
CA PRO A 144 10.34 -6.34 14.10
C PRO A 144 10.63 -5.32 15.21
N LYS A 145 11.30 -4.20 14.87
CA LYS A 145 11.49 -3.07 15.80
C LYS A 145 10.20 -2.28 16.00
N ASN A 146 9.26 -2.36 15.06
CA ASN A 146 7.97 -1.70 15.19
C ASN A 146 7.10 -2.39 16.26
N GLY A 147 6.32 -1.57 16.97
CA GLY A 147 5.20 -2.07 17.76
C GLY A 147 4.06 -2.56 16.86
N LYS A 148 2.87 -2.73 17.41
CA LYS A 148 1.69 -3.03 16.59
C LYS A 148 1.43 -1.85 15.63
N ILE A 149 1.15 -2.18 14.38
CA ILE A 149 0.90 -1.20 13.31
C ILE A 149 -0.44 -1.48 12.64
N GLN A 150 -1.10 -0.43 12.17
CA GLN A 150 -2.21 -0.50 11.25
C GLN A 150 -1.67 -0.56 9.83
N ILE A 151 -2.24 -1.44 9.01
CA ILE A 151 -2.00 -1.52 7.56
C ILE A 151 -3.27 -1.06 6.87
N PHE A 152 -3.17 -0.09 5.97
CA PHE A 152 -4.31 0.50 5.30
C PHE A 152 -4.01 0.83 3.84
N ASN A 153 -5.05 1.04 3.05
CA ASN A 153 -4.96 1.59 1.71
C ASN A 153 -6.03 2.70 1.53
N ASN A 154 -6.29 3.13 0.29
CA ASN A 154 -7.31 4.15 0.00
C ASN A 154 -8.73 3.75 0.40
N ASP A 155 -9.04 2.45 0.46
CA ASP A 155 -10.35 1.91 0.86
C ASP A 155 -10.50 1.81 2.38
N GLY A 156 -9.43 2.08 3.14
CA GLY A 156 -9.43 2.13 4.59
C GLY A 156 -8.50 1.11 5.24
N LEU A 157 -8.79 0.81 6.51
CA LEU A 157 -8.02 -0.12 7.32
C LEU A 157 -8.14 -1.54 6.79
N LEU A 158 -7.02 -2.19 6.50
CA LEU A 158 -6.99 -3.58 6.05
C LEU A 158 -6.75 -4.53 7.21
N ALA A 159 -5.82 -4.19 8.08
CA ALA A 159 -5.38 -5.07 9.16
C ALA A 159 -4.62 -4.32 10.25
N ILE A 160 -4.44 -5.00 11.39
CA ILE A 160 -3.43 -4.65 12.39
C ILE A 160 -2.38 -5.76 12.39
N ALA A 161 -1.11 -5.41 12.31
CA ALA A 161 0.01 -6.32 12.38
C ALA A 161 0.81 -6.13 13.67
N ASP A 162 1.39 -7.20 14.16
CA ASP A 162 2.46 -7.24 15.16
C ASP A 162 3.72 -7.77 14.47
N PRO A 163 4.55 -6.89 13.87
CA PRO A 163 5.69 -7.30 13.07
C PRO A 163 6.72 -8.11 13.87
N ARG A 164 6.84 -7.83 15.17
CA ARG A 164 7.76 -8.54 16.08
C ARG A 164 7.42 -10.02 16.20
N ASN A 165 6.13 -10.35 16.23
CA ASN A 165 5.66 -11.72 16.37
C ASN A 165 5.19 -12.31 15.04
N GLU A 166 5.36 -11.58 13.93
CA GLU A 166 4.87 -11.93 12.58
C GLU A 166 3.38 -12.27 12.53
N TRP A 167 2.57 -11.63 13.39
CA TRP A 167 1.13 -11.84 13.46
C TRP A 167 0.33 -10.71 12.83
N LEU A 168 -0.86 -11.04 12.35
CA LEU A 168 -1.79 -10.11 11.74
C LEU A 168 -3.24 -10.47 12.10
N TRP A 169 -4.04 -9.43 12.34
CA TRP A 169 -5.49 -9.50 12.50
C TRP A 169 -6.12 -8.64 11.41
N GLN A 170 -6.95 -9.26 10.59
CA GLN A 170 -7.59 -8.59 9.47
C GLN A 170 -8.82 -7.80 9.97
N SER A 171 -9.01 -6.59 9.45
CA SER A 171 -10.17 -5.77 9.83
C SER A 171 -11.48 -6.49 9.47
N PRO A 172 -12.51 -6.44 10.34
CA PRO A 172 -13.84 -6.97 10.04
C PRO A 172 -14.49 -6.33 8.80
N ASP A 173 -14.16 -5.06 8.54
CA ASP A 173 -14.70 -4.29 7.42
C ASP A 173 -13.95 -4.54 6.11
N TYR A 174 -12.86 -5.33 6.14
CA TYR A 174 -12.05 -5.61 4.96
C TYR A 174 -12.84 -6.44 3.95
N GLN A 175 -12.98 -5.88 2.74
CA GLN A 175 -13.47 -6.59 1.57
C GLN A 175 -12.29 -6.96 0.68
N PRO A 176 -12.11 -8.23 0.31
CA PRO A 176 -10.98 -8.65 -0.52
C PRO A 176 -11.07 -8.04 -1.92
N LYS A 177 -10.26 -7.01 -2.15
CA LYS A 177 -10.05 -6.35 -3.44
C LYS A 177 -8.55 -6.29 -3.72
N PRO A 178 -8.14 -6.31 -5.00
CA PRO A 178 -6.74 -6.06 -5.37
C PRO A 178 -6.28 -4.74 -4.75
N THR A 179 -5.25 -4.80 -3.90
CA THR A 179 -4.67 -3.61 -3.30
C THR A 179 -3.63 -3.04 -4.26
N GLY A 180 -3.76 -1.76 -4.62
CA GLY A 180 -2.78 -1.05 -5.44
C GLY A 180 -1.61 -0.50 -4.61
N LEU A 181 -0.83 0.40 -5.22
CA LEU A 181 0.35 1.03 -4.61
C LEU A 181 0.03 2.04 -3.49
N SER A 182 -1.23 2.14 -3.04
CA SER A 182 -1.64 3.03 -1.94
C SER A 182 -1.48 2.40 -0.56
N LEU A 183 -0.93 1.18 -0.48
CA LEU A 183 -0.62 0.50 0.77
C LEU A 183 0.28 1.38 1.65
N ASN A 184 -0.07 1.52 2.92
CA ASN A 184 0.72 2.25 3.90
C ASN A 184 0.51 1.69 5.31
N TYR A 185 1.28 2.21 6.27
CA TYR A 185 1.21 1.81 7.66
C TYR A 185 1.28 3.00 8.63
N THR A 186 0.80 2.78 9.85
CA THR A 186 1.00 3.71 10.99
C THR A 186 0.96 2.93 12.29
N TYR A 187 1.42 3.49 13.40
CA TYR A 187 1.36 2.79 14.69
C TYR A 187 -0.10 2.62 15.18
N ALA A 188 -0.39 1.45 15.76
CA ALA A 188 -1.69 1.17 16.35
C ALA A 188 -1.82 1.84 17.72
N THR A 189 -2.98 2.45 18.00
CA THR A 189 -3.32 2.96 19.34
C THR A 189 -4.17 1.96 20.10
N GLN A 190 -4.30 2.10 21.42
CA GLN A 190 -5.10 1.17 22.23
C GLN A 190 -6.57 1.07 21.76
N ASN A 191 -7.15 2.17 21.28
CA ASN A 191 -8.52 2.19 20.73
C ASN A 191 -8.67 1.35 19.45
N ASN A 192 -7.57 1.09 18.73
CA ASN A 192 -7.59 0.26 17.52
C ASN A 192 -7.56 -1.24 17.85
N LEU A 193 -7.24 -1.63 19.08
CA LEU A 193 -7.00 -3.04 19.45
C LEU A 193 -8.25 -3.75 19.99
N SER A 194 -9.38 -3.04 20.19
CA SER A 194 -10.55 -3.59 20.88
C SER A 194 -11.19 -4.79 20.17
N TRP A 195 -11.07 -4.89 18.85
CA TRP A 195 -11.62 -5.99 18.04
C TRP A 195 -10.61 -7.12 17.78
N ILE A 196 -9.34 -6.93 18.14
CA ILE A 196 -8.27 -7.91 17.88
C ILE A 196 -8.43 -9.16 18.75
N THR A 197 -8.88 -9.00 20.00
CA THR A 197 -9.05 -10.11 20.95
C THR A 197 -9.99 -11.19 20.43
N ASP A 198 -10.99 -10.80 19.65
CA ASP A 198 -12.00 -11.71 19.10
C ASP A 198 -11.70 -12.11 17.64
N SER A 199 -10.63 -11.57 17.06
CA SER A 199 -10.28 -11.80 15.66
C SER A 199 -9.30 -12.96 15.49
N GLN A 200 -9.48 -13.70 14.38
CA GLN A 200 -8.56 -14.77 14.04
C GLN A 200 -7.18 -14.21 13.70
N GLN A 201 -6.17 -14.70 14.41
CA GLN A 201 -4.78 -14.44 14.14
C GLN A 201 -4.32 -15.15 12.86
N GLN A 202 -3.55 -14.45 12.04
CA GLN A 202 -3.01 -14.92 10.77
C GLN A 202 -1.50 -14.62 10.69
N ASP A 203 -0.78 -15.40 9.90
CA ASP A 203 0.63 -15.14 9.58
C ASP A 203 0.76 -13.89 8.70
N LEU A 204 1.59 -12.93 9.14
CA LEU A 204 1.77 -11.64 8.48
C LEU A 204 2.33 -11.78 7.06
N LYS A 205 3.39 -12.57 6.90
CA LYS A 205 4.07 -12.74 5.61
C LYS A 205 3.16 -13.43 4.59
N GLN A 206 2.40 -14.43 5.04
CA GLN A 206 1.44 -15.15 4.21
C GLN A 206 0.25 -14.29 3.82
N TRP A 207 -0.19 -13.39 4.71
CA TRP A 207 -1.22 -12.41 4.38
C TRP A 207 -0.70 -11.39 3.36
N LEU A 208 0.49 -10.82 3.58
CA LEU A 208 1.13 -9.89 2.65
C LEU A 208 1.36 -10.52 1.27
N TRP A 209 1.82 -11.77 1.23
CA TRP A 209 2.06 -12.46 -0.04
C TRP A 209 0.77 -12.56 -0.86
N ASN A 210 -0.35 -12.93 -0.22
CA ASN A 210 -1.66 -13.00 -0.88
C ASN A 210 -2.12 -11.61 -1.35
N LEU A 211 -1.86 -10.55 -0.56
CA LEU A 211 -2.19 -9.17 -0.93
C LEU A 211 -1.41 -8.72 -2.17
N ILE A 212 -0.10 -8.91 -2.17
CA ILE A 212 0.79 -8.47 -3.25
C ILE A 212 0.53 -9.28 -4.53
N TRP A 213 0.42 -10.60 -4.43
CA TRP A 213 0.15 -11.47 -5.57
C TRP A 213 -1.16 -11.13 -6.30
N SER A 214 -2.16 -10.65 -5.57
CA SER A 214 -3.48 -10.32 -6.13
C SER A 214 -3.51 -9.09 -7.03
N SER A 215 -2.41 -8.32 -7.13
CA SER A 215 -2.36 -7.06 -7.86
C SER A 215 -1.17 -6.98 -8.83
N PRO A 216 -1.42 -6.66 -10.11
CA PRO A 216 -0.35 -6.53 -11.10
C PRO A 216 0.54 -5.31 -10.88
N ASP A 217 0.10 -4.34 -10.07
CA ASP A 217 0.84 -3.10 -9.80
C ASP A 217 2.20 -3.34 -9.13
N PHE A 218 2.36 -4.49 -8.48
CA PHE A 218 3.58 -4.86 -7.76
C PHE A 218 4.65 -5.56 -8.61
N ILE A 219 4.50 -5.58 -9.93
CA ILE A 219 5.49 -6.20 -10.84
C ILE A 219 6.92 -5.68 -10.61
N GLU A 220 7.06 -4.42 -10.22
CA GLU A 220 8.36 -3.77 -9.98
C GLU A 220 9.07 -4.24 -8.71
N LEU A 221 8.39 -4.99 -7.82
CA LEU A 221 9.06 -5.66 -6.70
C LEU A 221 10.03 -6.75 -7.17
N CYS A 222 9.91 -7.20 -8.42
CA CYS A 222 10.87 -8.06 -9.09
C CYS A 222 11.90 -7.20 -9.85
N PRO A 223 13.19 -7.19 -9.45
CA PRO A 223 14.20 -6.37 -10.11
C PRO A 223 14.34 -6.70 -11.60
N ALA A 224 14.39 -5.71 -12.48
CA ALA A 224 14.42 -5.95 -13.93
C ALA A 224 15.61 -6.82 -14.40
N SER A 225 16.74 -6.78 -13.68
CA SER A 225 17.97 -7.51 -14.01
C SER A 225 17.99 -8.97 -13.55
N ILE A 226 16.94 -9.46 -12.87
CA ILE A 226 16.92 -10.83 -12.36
C ILE A 226 16.68 -11.85 -13.48
N SER A 227 17.52 -12.88 -13.51
CA SER A 227 17.41 -14.01 -14.44
C SER A 227 16.95 -15.30 -13.74
N SER A 228 17.36 -15.50 -12.48
CA SER A 228 17.15 -16.74 -11.73
C SER A 228 16.70 -16.49 -10.29
N PHE A 229 15.85 -17.40 -9.79
CA PHE A 229 15.25 -17.30 -8.46
C PHE A 229 15.19 -18.67 -7.78
N TYR A 230 15.32 -18.69 -6.46
CA TYR A 230 15.16 -19.86 -5.61
C TYR A 230 14.09 -19.59 -4.55
N LEU A 231 13.08 -20.47 -4.50
CA LEU A 231 12.01 -20.40 -3.50
C LEU A 231 12.38 -21.23 -2.27
N GLU A 232 12.33 -20.60 -1.10
CA GLU A 232 12.61 -21.23 0.21
C GLU A 232 11.32 -21.63 0.92
N ILE A 233 10.29 -20.78 0.85
CA ILE A 233 9.01 -20.97 1.53
C ILE A 233 7.91 -21.05 0.47
N TRP A 234 7.06 -22.07 0.59
CA TRP A 234 5.95 -22.26 -0.35
C TRP A 234 4.78 -21.34 0.03
N PRO A 235 4.35 -20.42 -0.85
CA PRO A 235 3.20 -19.61 -0.58
C PRO A 235 1.92 -20.45 -0.53
N GLN A 236 1.00 -20.08 0.38
CA GLN A 236 -0.30 -20.72 0.57
C GLN A 236 -1.42 -19.84 -0.01
N PRO A 237 -1.75 -19.97 -1.31
CA PRO A 237 -2.73 -19.11 -1.95
C PRO A 237 -4.14 -19.34 -1.39
N LYS A 238 -4.81 -18.25 -1.02
CA LYS A 238 -6.21 -18.29 -0.58
C LYS A 238 -7.19 -18.45 -1.75
N ASN A 239 -6.89 -17.83 -2.89
CA ASN A 239 -7.73 -17.91 -4.09
C ASN A 239 -7.49 -19.25 -4.81
N LYS A 240 -8.58 -19.97 -5.11
CA LYS A 240 -8.54 -21.26 -5.82
C LYS A 240 -8.19 -21.12 -7.31
N ILE A 241 -8.46 -19.96 -7.93
CA ILE A 241 -8.29 -19.75 -9.37
C ILE A 241 -6.81 -19.88 -9.78
N ASP A 242 -5.91 -19.15 -9.12
CA ASP A 242 -4.49 -19.15 -9.46
C ASP A 242 -3.69 -20.24 -8.73
N ARG A 243 -4.31 -20.98 -7.81
CA ARG A 243 -3.63 -21.96 -6.95
C ARG A 243 -2.79 -22.95 -7.74
N GLN A 244 -3.28 -23.42 -8.88
CA GLN A 244 -2.54 -24.36 -9.71
C GLN A 244 -1.24 -23.74 -10.25
N ASN A 245 -1.30 -22.55 -10.85
CA ASN A 245 -0.12 -21.89 -11.41
C ASN A 245 0.89 -21.52 -10.32
N ILE A 246 0.40 -21.03 -9.18
CA ILE A 246 1.24 -20.71 -8.00
C ILE A 246 2.01 -21.96 -7.57
N LEU A 247 1.34 -23.10 -7.36
CA LEU A 247 2.02 -24.32 -6.92
C LEU A 247 2.97 -24.88 -7.99
N ARG A 248 2.64 -24.74 -9.28
CA ARG A 248 3.54 -25.13 -10.38
C ARG A 248 4.82 -24.28 -10.40
N MET A 249 4.69 -22.97 -10.29
CA MET A 249 5.84 -22.07 -10.16
C MET A 249 6.65 -22.39 -8.91
N SER A 250 6.01 -22.58 -7.76
CA SER A 250 6.68 -22.96 -6.52
C SER A 250 7.49 -24.25 -6.66
N ALA A 251 6.94 -25.25 -7.33
CA ALA A 251 7.62 -26.52 -7.57
C ALA A 251 8.88 -26.38 -8.44
N CYS A 252 8.82 -25.51 -9.47
CA CYS A 252 9.99 -25.19 -10.29
C CYS A 252 11.04 -24.41 -9.51
N PHE A 253 10.65 -23.32 -8.85
CA PHE A 253 11.58 -22.43 -8.15
C PHE A 253 12.15 -23.01 -6.86
N ALA A 254 11.49 -23.99 -6.23
CA ALA A 254 12.04 -24.73 -5.09
C ALA A 254 13.30 -25.56 -5.45
N GLN A 255 13.62 -25.71 -6.75
CA GLN A 255 14.88 -26.29 -7.24
C GLN A 255 15.89 -25.22 -7.71
N GLY A 256 15.49 -23.95 -7.72
CA GLY A 256 16.28 -22.86 -8.31
C GLY A 256 16.20 -22.92 -9.82
N ALA A 257 15.57 -21.92 -10.43
CA ALA A 257 15.26 -21.93 -11.85
C ALA A 257 15.41 -20.54 -12.50
N GLN A 258 15.71 -20.55 -13.80
CA GLN A 258 15.64 -19.35 -14.64
C GLN A 258 14.18 -18.98 -14.94
N ILE A 259 13.88 -17.69 -14.92
CA ILE A 259 12.53 -17.15 -15.15
C ILE A 259 11.99 -17.54 -16.53
N THR A 260 12.81 -17.37 -17.57
CA THR A 260 12.50 -17.71 -18.96
C THR A 260 12.17 -19.19 -19.12
N THR A 261 12.93 -20.06 -18.44
CA THR A 261 12.74 -21.50 -18.45
C THR A 261 11.40 -21.88 -17.82
N VAL A 262 11.06 -21.31 -16.66
CA VAL A 262 9.78 -21.58 -15.98
C VAL A 262 8.60 -21.04 -16.79
N ALA A 263 8.70 -19.81 -17.33
CA ALA A 263 7.67 -19.22 -18.17
C ALA A 263 7.35 -20.10 -19.38
N THR A 264 8.39 -20.57 -20.09
CA THR A 264 8.24 -21.45 -21.25
C THR A 264 7.65 -22.81 -20.86
N GLN A 265 8.17 -23.45 -19.81
CA GLN A 265 7.74 -24.78 -19.38
C GLN A 265 6.27 -24.79 -18.92
N LEU A 266 5.83 -23.72 -18.25
CA LEU A 266 4.47 -23.64 -17.69
C LEU A 266 3.47 -22.97 -18.64
N ASN A 267 3.91 -22.53 -19.83
CA ASN A 267 3.14 -21.73 -20.77
C ASN A 267 2.53 -20.48 -20.11
N LEU A 268 3.36 -19.74 -19.37
CA LEU A 268 3.00 -18.50 -18.68
C LEU A 268 3.80 -17.33 -19.26
N SER A 269 3.28 -16.11 -19.14
CA SER A 269 4.07 -14.93 -19.50
C SER A 269 5.17 -14.68 -18.46
N GLU A 270 6.33 -14.18 -18.91
CA GLU A 270 7.40 -13.80 -17.99
C GLU A 270 6.97 -12.72 -16.99
N GLN A 271 6.07 -11.81 -17.40
CA GLN A 271 5.51 -10.80 -16.49
C GLN A 271 4.75 -11.45 -15.33
N TYR A 272 3.92 -12.45 -15.61
CA TYR A 272 3.17 -13.17 -14.58
C TYR A 272 4.11 -13.92 -13.62
N VAL A 273 5.16 -14.55 -14.15
CA VAL A 273 6.21 -15.18 -13.33
C VAL A 273 6.99 -14.15 -12.50
N LYS A 274 7.25 -12.96 -13.05
CA LYS A 274 7.91 -11.88 -12.32
C LYS A 274 7.05 -11.32 -11.19
N ILE A 275 5.73 -11.22 -11.35
CA ILE A 275 4.82 -10.83 -10.25
C ILE A 275 4.92 -11.86 -9.11
N PHE A 276 4.96 -13.16 -9.43
CA PHE A 276 5.12 -14.24 -8.44
C PHE A 276 6.42 -14.07 -7.66
N ILE A 277 7.52 -13.84 -8.38
CA ILE A 277 8.84 -13.64 -7.76
C ILE A 277 8.87 -12.37 -6.93
N GLY A 278 8.29 -11.27 -7.43
CA GLY A 278 8.20 -10.00 -6.71
C GLY A 278 7.46 -10.14 -5.38
N ALA A 279 6.33 -10.85 -5.37
CA ALA A 279 5.61 -11.18 -4.14
C ALA A 279 6.47 -12.03 -3.19
N CYS A 280 7.19 -13.03 -3.71
CA CYS A 280 8.06 -13.86 -2.87
C CYS A 280 9.25 -13.09 -2.29
N LEU A 281 9.86 -12.18 -3.07
CA LEU A 281 10.96 -11.35 -2.59
C LEU A 281 10.49 -10.36 -1.52
N ALA A 282 9.31 -9.77 -1.71
CA ALA A 282 8.72 -8.83 -0.77
C ALA A 282 8.38 -9.44 0.60
N THR A 283 8.14 -10.75 0.66
CA THR A 283 7.81 -11.48 1.90
C THR A 283 8.90 -12.43 2.35
N GLU A 284 10.11 -12.30 1.79
CA GLU A 284 11.28 -13.13 2.14
C GLU A 284 11.04 -14.65 1.95
N TYR A 285 10.18 -15.03 1.01
CA TYR A 285 9.89 -16.44 0.70
C TYR A 285 10.93 -17.09 -0.19
N GLY A 286 11.89 -16.33 -0.70
CA GLY A 286 13.00 -16.84 -1.47
C GLY A 286 14.00 -15.76 -1.81
N LYS A 287 14.96 -16.11 -2.64
CA LYS A 287 16.11 -15.26 -2.93
C LYS A 287 16.55 -15.33 -4.38
N ILE A 288 17.18 -14.25 -4.80
CA ILE A 288 17.86 -14.16 -6.10
C ILE A 288 19.09 -15.06 -6.07
N ILE A 289 19.28 -15.85 -7.12
CA ILE A 289 20.45 -16.71 -7.28
C ILE A 289 21.11 -16.45 -8.64
N LYS A 290 22.37 -16.86 -8.79
CA LYS A 290 23.05 -16.84 -10.09
C LYS A 290 22.54 -17.98 -10.97
N ASP A 291 22.59 -17.79 -12.29
CA ASP A 291 22.19 -18.84 -13.25
C ASP A 291 22.96 -20.15 -13.05
N SER A 292 24.25 -20.07 -12.69
CA SER A 292 25.10 -21.22 -12.38
C SER A 292 24.66 -22.03 -11.16
N GLN A 293 23.78 -21.47 -10.32
CA GLN A 293 23.23 -22.12 -9.12
C GLN A 293 21.86 -22.75 -9.39
N THR A 294 21.29 -22.57 -10.58
CA THR A 294 20.04 -23.22 -10.96
C THR A 294 20.24 -24.72 -11.10
N THR A 295 19.36 -25.51 -10.49
CA THR A 295 19.38 -26.97 -10.62
C THR A 295 18.15 -27.50 -11.34
N TYR A 296 17.14 -26.64 -11.54
CA TYR A 296 15.96 -26.99 -12.30
C TYR A 296 16.31 -27.28 -13.75
N GLN A 297 15.98 -28.49 -14.19
CA GLN A 297 16.12 -28.90 -15.58
C GLN A 297 14.71 -29.08 -16.17
N PRO A 298 14.33 -28.32 -17.22
CA PRO A 298 13.07 -28.53 -17.90
C PRO A 298 13.06 -29.93 -18.52
N GLN A 299 11.98 -30.68 -18.34
CA GLN A 299 11.88 -31.98 -19.00
C GLN A 299 11.71 -31.76 -20.50
N LYS A 300 12.58 -32.38 -21.30
CA LYS A 300 12.39 -32.48 -22.75
C LYS A 300 11.02 -33.08 -23.02
N GLN A 301 10.24 -32.43 -23.87
CA GLN A 301 8.92 -32.88 -24.32
C GLN A 301 8.99 -34.33 -24.84
N HIS A 302 8.74 -35.30 -23.96
CA HIS A 302 8.46 -36.68 -24.35
C HIS A 302 7.45 -37.25 -23.36
N ASN A 303 6.19 -37.19 -23.78
CA ASN A 303 5.06 -38.01 -23.34
C ASN A 303 4.70 -38.04 -21.84
N GLU A 304 5.32 -37.24 -20.96
CA GLU A 304 4.79 -37.03 -19.61
C GLU A 304 3.78 -35.87 -19.62
N THR A 305 2.52 -36.16 -19.35
CA THR A 305 1.50 -35.13 -19.13
C THR A 305 1.90 -34.27 -17.92
N GLU A 306 1.57 -32.98 -17.94
CA GLU A 306 1.88 -32.05 -16.84
C GLU A 306 1.40 -32.58 -15.47
N GLN A 307 0.31 -33.34 -15.46
CA GLN A 307 -0.20 -34.02 -14.27
C GLN A 307 0.78 -35.05 -13.69
N HIS A 308 1.51 -35.77 -14.54
CA HIS A 308 2.50 -36.77 -14.13
C HIS A 308 3.76 -36.10 -13.52
N PHE A 309 4.21 -35.01 -14.14
CA PHE A 309 5.29 -34.17 -13.62
C PHE A 309 4.94 -33.60 -12.24
N MET A 310 3.77 -32.98 -12.10
CA MET A 310 3.33 -32.42 -10.82
C MET A 310 3.20 -33.50 -9.75
N LYS A 311 2.66 -34.69 -10.09
CA LYS A 311 2.63 -35.83 -9.16
C LYS A 311 4.03 -36.26 -8.70
N LYS A 312 5.02 -36.27 -9.58
CA LYS A 312 6.40 -36.64 -9.24
C LYS A 312 7.08 -35.57 -8.37
N LEU A 313 6.84 -34.29 -8.67
CA LEU A 313 7.33 -33.15 -7.91
C LEU A 313 6.73 -33.09 -6.51
N PHE A 314 5.40 -33.15 -6.40
CA PHE A 314 4.71 -33.22 -5.12
C PHE A 314 5.03 -34.50 -4.36
N GLY A 315 5.24 -35.63 -5.06
CA GLY A 315 5.68 -36.87 -4.44
C GLY A 315 7.06 -36.73 -3.76
N ARG A 316 8.02 -36.10 -4.44
CA ARG A 316 9.35 -35.79 -3.85
C ARG A 316 9.24 -34.79 -2.69
N LEU A 317 8.36 -33.81 -2.81
CA LEU A 317 8.12 -32.81 -1.77
C LEU A 317 7.50 -33.45 -0.51
N ARG A 318 6.49 -34.31 -0.71
CA ARG A 318 5.84 -35.09 0.35
C ARG A 318 6.87 -35.94 1.10
N HIS A 319 7.77 -36.58 0.36
CA HIS A 319 8.84 -37.40 0.95
C HIS A 319 9.86 -36.57 1.74
N ARG A 320 10.18 -35.34 1.31
CA ARG A 320 11.06 -34.41 2.05
C ARG A 320 10.41 -33.80 3.28
N LEU A 321 9.09 -33.63 3.29
CA LEU A 321 8.32 -33.04 4.38
C LEU A 321 7.74 -34.07 5.37
N GLY A 322 7.95 -35.38 5.13
CA GLY A 322 7.58 -36.45 6.07
C GLY A 322 6.10 -36.81 6.13
N PHE A 323 5.33 -36.57 5.06
CA PHE A 323 3.88 -36.87 4.98
C PHE A 323 3.53 -38.19 4.29
#